data_AF-A0A317G3J5-F1
#
_entry.id   AF-A0A317G3J5-F1
#
_cell.length_a   1.000
_cell.length_b   1.000
_cell.length_c   1.000
_cell.angle_alpha   90.00
_cell.angle_beta   90.00
_cell.angle_gamma   90.00
#
_symmetry.space_group_name_H-M   'P 1'
#
loop_
_entity.id
_entity.type
_entity.pdbx_description
1 polymer ?
#
loop_
_entity_poly.entity_id
_entity_poly.type
_entity_poly.pdbx_seq_one_letter_code
_entity_poly.pdbx_strand_id
1 'polypeptide(L)'
;MSREEDVYMPALLGKNIPIVTTDEKWKMLFGEEGVSDELQALADELNKLVDEQSRFKQKVKDIKRLKKTLLDEVIGISDRLNKGDKSAGKELDDRKRLIGDCNAQIEELEDQLIGLPREIYQLNYKVMVASMSVCYERLHRNTDEINEIDEWLSNTRKELKKQVIRLQEGEMENFNLYSYMHDIFGPEVIDIFDMEYDPERNHRIRTPGSGSIQT
;
A
#
# COMPACT_ATOMS: atom_id res chain seq x y z
N MET A 1 -1.82 -23.92 13.78
CA MET A 1 -2.79 -23.10 13.04
C MET A 1 -2.21 -21.69 13.05
N SER A 2 -2.02 -21.07 11.89
CA SER A 2 -1.49 -19.70 11.84
C SER A 2 -2.56 -18.74 12.38
N ARG A 3 -2.15 -17.58 12.90
CA ARG A 3 -3.06 -16.52 13.40
C ARG A 3 -4.13 -16.12 12.36
N GLU A 4 -3.84 -16.42 11.10
CA GLU A 4 -4.64 -16.19 9.91
C GLU A 4 -5.91 -17.06 9.86
N GLU A 5 -5.81 -18.33 10.23
CA GLU A 5 -6.93 -19.28 10.21
C GLU A 5 -7.90 -19.06 11.37
N ASP A 6 -7.39 -18.70 12.55
CA ASP A 6 -8.22 -18.62 13.76
C ASP A 6 -8.92 -17.27 13.95
N VAL A 7 -8.37 -16.18 13.41
CA VAL A 7 -8.88 -14.81 13.67
C VAL A 7 -9.43 -14.14 12.41
N TYR A 8 -8.70 -14.18 11.29
CA TYR A 8 -9.10 -13.45 10.09
C TYR A 8 -10.19 -14.19 9.32
N MET A 9 -10.09 -15.52 9.21
CA MET A 9 -11.09 -16.28 8.47
C MET A 9 -12.53 -16.13 9.03
N PRO A 10 -12.77 -16.29 10.35
CA PRO A 10 -14.10 -16.11 10.92
C PRO A 10 -14.66 -14.71 10.73
N ALA A 11 -13.81 -13.68 10.77
CA ALA A 11 -14.22 -12.28 10.62
C ALA A 11 -14.66 -11.91 9.18
N LEU A 12 -14.25 -12.74 8.20
CA LEU A 12 -14.57 -12.57 6.79
C LEU A 12 -15.70 -13.50 6.31
N LEU A 13 -16.09 -14.50 7.11
CA LEU A 13 -17.21 -15.40 6.79
C LEU A 13 -18.51 -14.61 6.59
N GLY A 14 -19.20 -14.88 5.48
CA GLY A 14 -20.47 -14.25 5.14
C GLY A 14 -20.37 -12.82 4.59
N LYS A 15 -19.17 -12.24 4.50
CA LYS A 15 -18.96 -10.93 3.86
C LYS A 15 -18.76 -11.10 2.36
N ASN A 16 -19.42 -10.23 1.59
CA ASN A 16 -19.16 -10.09 0.17
C ASN A 16 -17.92 -9.20 -0.01
N ILE A 17 -16.80 -9.81 -0.38
CA ILE A 17 -15.51 -9.13 -0.50
C ILE A 17 -15.33 -8.74 -1.98
N PRO A 18 -15.26 -7.44 -2.32
CA PRO A 18 -14.87 -6.99 -3.66
C PRO A 18 -13.49 -7.52 -4.07
N ILE A 19 -13.19 -7.55 -5.36
CA ILE A 19 -11.88 -8.01 -5.86
C ILE A 19 -10.80 -7.04 -5.37
N VAL A 20 -9.98 -7.47 -4.40
CA VAL A 20 -9.10 -6.58 -3.63
C VAL A 20 -7.98 -5.99 -4.49
N THR A 21 -7.47 -6.75 -5.47
CA THR A 21 -6.40 -6.31 -6.37
C THR A 21 -6.80 -5.16 -7.30
N THR A 22 -8.10 -4.95 -7.48
CA THR A 22 -8.63 -3.82 -8.27
C THR A 22 -8.72 -2.53 -7.47
N ASP A 23 -8.65 -2.61 -6.13
CA ASP A 23 -8.75 -1.46 -5.25
C ASP A 23 -7.42 -0.69 -5.19
N GLU A 24 -7.48 0.63 -5.39
CA GLU A 24 -6.29 1.50 -5.36
C GLU A 24 -5.68 1.59 -3.95
N LYS A 25 -6.51 1.58 -2.91
CA LYS A 25 -6.04 1.62 -1.52
C LYS A 25 -5.34 0.33 -1.16
N TRP A 26 -5.78 -0.81 -1.70
CA TRP A 26 -5.06 -2.08 -1.51
C TRP A 26 -3.63 -1.98 -2.04
N LYS A 27 -3.42 -1.38 -3.22
CA LYS A 27 -2.07 -1.14 -3.75
C LYS A 27 -1.26 -0.19 -2.86
N MET A 28 -1.89 0.84 -2.31
CA MET A 28 -1.25 1.78 -1.40
C MET A 28 -0.82 1.15 -0.07
N LEU A 29 -1.48 0.09 0.40
CA LEU A 29 -1.10 -0.60 1.66
C LEU A 29 0.34 -1.13 1.63
N PHE A 30 0.83 -1.50 0.45
CA PHE A 30 2.17 -2.07 0.27
C PHE A 30 3.21 -1.01 -0.11
N GLY A 31 2.80 0.13 -0.69
CA GLY A 31 3.67 1.29 -0.92
C GLY A 31 4.98 0.93 -1.65
N GLU A 32 6.09 1.48 -1.18
CA GLU A 32 7.44 1.19 -1.72
C GLU A 32 8.06 -0.12 -1.18
N GLU A 33 7.68 -0.53 0.04
CA GLU A 33 8.16 -1.79 0.65
C GLU A 33 7.70 -3.03 -0.13
N GLY A 34 6.65 -2.87 -0.93
CA GLY A 34 6.18 -3.89 -1.85
C GLY A 34 5.42 -5.02 -1.15
N VAL A 35 4.99 -5.96 -1.98
CA VAL A 35 4.22 -7.13 -1.59
C VAL A 35 5.19 -8.29 -1.42
N SER A 36 4.98 -9.21 -0.47
CA SER A 36 5.77 -10.44 -0.42
C SER A 36 5.59 -11.23 -1.72
N ASP A 37 6.62 -11.96 -2.16
CA ASP A 37 6.58 -12.74 -3.40
C ASP A 37 5.38 -13.69 -3.45
N GLU A 38 5.03 -14.29 -2.31
CA GLU A 38 3.86 -15.18 -2.18
C GLU A 38 2.54 -14.44 -2.38
N LEU A 39 2.37 -13.26 -1.77
CA LEU A 39 1.15 -12.47 -1.91
C LEU A 39 1.06 -11.86 -3.32
N GLN A 40 2.18 -11.50 -3.94
CA GLN A 40 2.22 -11.03 -5.33
C GLN A 40 1.82 -12.16 -6.29
N ALA A 41 2.32 -13.38 -6.09
CA ALA A 41 1.94 -14.54 -6.91
C ALA A 41 0.44 -14.84 -6.82
N LEU A 42 -0.15 -14.79 -5.62
CA LEU A 42 -1.60 -14.97 -5.43
C LEU A 42 -2.40 -13.83 -6.09
N ALA A 43 -1.93 -12.59 -6.00
CA ALA A 43 -2.57 -11.44 -6.63
C ALA A 43 -2.54 -11.53 -8.16
N ASP A 44 -1.41 -11.98 -8.72
CA ASP A 44 -1.25 -12.17 -10.17
C ASP A 44 -2.14 -13.31 -10.69
N GLU A 45 -2.24 -14.42 -9.95
CA GLU A 45 -3.16 -15.52 -10.26
C GLU A 45 -4.62 -15.04 -10.22
N LEU A 46 -4.99 -14.22 -9.22
CA LEU A 46 -6.33 -13.63 -9.14
C LEU A 46 -6.64 -12.75 -10.34
N ASN A 47 -5.71 -11.86 -10.70
CA ASN A 47 -5.88 -10.97 -11.85
C ASN A 47 -6.05 -11.76 -13.15
N LYS A 48 -5.29 -12.84 -13.34
CA LYS A 48 -5.44 -13.73 -14.50
C LYS A 48 -6.85 -14.32 -14.60
N LEU A 49 -7.39 -14.85 -13.50
CA LEU A 49 -8.75 -15.43 -13.50
C LEU A 49 -9.82 -14.37 -13.78
N VAL A 50 -9.66 -13.16 -13.23
CA VAL A 50 -10.58 -12.03 -13.45
C VAL A 50 -10.54 -11.58 -14.92
N ASP A 51 -9.35 -11.52 -15.51
CA ASP A 51 -9.16 -11.20 -16.92
C ASP A 51 -9.76 -12.27 -17.83
N GLU A 52 -9.54 -13.55 -17.53
CA GLU A 52 -10.14 -14.68 -18.27
C GLU A 52 -11.66 -14.64 -18.22
N GLN A 53 -12.25 -14.43 -17.04
CA GLN A 53 -13.70 -14.28 -16.88
C GLN A 53 -14.23 -13.12 -17.73
N SER A 54 -13.52 -11.99 -17.74
CA SER A 54 -13.89 -10.81 -18.53
C SER A 54 -13.81 -11.09 -20.04
N ARG A 55 -12.76 -11.78 -20.48
CA ARG A 55 -12.57 -12.20 -21.88
C ARG A 55 -13.65 -13.17 -22.34
N PHE A 56 -14.00 -14.19 -21.54
CA PHE A 56 -15.06 -15.13 -21.87
C PHE A 56 -16.43 -14.44 -21.93
N LYS A 57 -16.76 -13.57 -20.97
CA LYS A 57 -17.99 -12.77 -21.01
C LYS A 57 -18.08 -11.91 -22.27
N GLN A 58 -16.98 -11.28 -22.67
CA GLN A 58 -16.94 -10.46 -23.87
C GLN A 58 -17.11 -11.31 -25.14
N LYS A 59 -16.43 -12.47 -25.24
CA LYS A 59 -16.61 -13.42 -26.35
C LYS A 59 -18.05 -13.91 -26.46
N VAL A 60 -18.68 -14.31 -25.35
CA VAL A 60 -20.10 -14.73 -25.33
C VAL A 60 -21.00 -13.63 -25.86
N LYS A 61 -20.77 -12.37 -25.44
CA LYS A 61 -21.53 -11.21 -25.91
C LYS A 61 -21.35 -10.98 -27.41
N ASP A 62 -20.14 -11.13 -27.93
CA ASP A 62 -19.85 -10.92 -29.36
C ASP A 62 -20.42 -12.04 -30.22
N ILE A 63 -20.36 -13.30 -29.79
CA ILE A 63 -20.99 -14.43 -30.49
C ILE A 63 -22.51 -14.31 -30.45
N LYS A 64 -23.10 -13.88 -29.33
CA LYS A 64 -24.55 -13.61 -29.24
C LYS A 64 -24.99 -12.51 -30.22
N ARG A 65 -24.17 -11.47 -30.42
CA ARG A 65 -24.41 -10.43 -31.44
C ARG A 65 -24.33 -10.99 -32.85
N LEU A 66 -23.28 -11.76 -33.17
CA LEU A 66 -23.14 -12.41 -34.47
C LEU A 66 -24.32 -13.34 -34.77
N LYS A 67 -24.70 -14.19 -33.82
CA LYS A 67 -25.87 -15.08 -33.92
C LYS A 67 -27.15 -14.30 -34.22
N LYS A 68 -27.35 -13.14 -33.59
CA LYS A 68 -28.50 -12.28 -33.87
C LYS A 68 -28.49 -11.77 -35.32
N THR A 69 -27.36 -11.27 -35.80
CA THR A 69 -27.23 -10.83 -37.21
C THR A 69 -27.52 -11.98 -38.18
N LEU A 70 -26.97 -13.17 -37.92
CA LEU A 70 -27.23 -14.35 -38.75
C LEU A 70 -28.71 -14.75 -38.76
N LEU A 71 -29.41 -14.65 -37.62
CA LEU A 71 -30.84 -14.91 -37.53
C LEU A 71 -31.67 -13.88 -38.33
N ASP A 72 -31.30 -12.61 -38.27
CA ASP A 72 -31.95 -11.55 -39.05
C ASP A 72 -31.76 -11.77 -40.57
N GLU A 73 -30.55 -12.17 -40.98
CA GLU A 73 -30.25 -12.54 -42.37
C GLU A 73 -31.07 -13.75 -42.86
N VAL A 74 -31.25 -14.76 -42.01
CA VAL A 74 -32.07 -15.95 -42.32
C VAL A 74 -33.50 -15.59 -42.70
N ILE A 75 -34.10 -14.59 -42.05
CA ILE A 75 -35.46 -14.11 -42.38
C ILE A 75 -35.48 -13.55 -43.81
N GLY A 76 -34.52 -12.68 -44.14
CA GLY A 76 -34.41 -12.10 -45.47
C GLY A 76 -34.10 -13.12 -46.57
N ILE A 77 -33.26 -14.12 -46.29
CA ILE A 77 -32.95 -15.21 -47.22
C ILE A 77 -34.19 -16.10 -47.44
N SER A 78 -34.94 -16.39 -46.38
CA SER A 78 -36.16 -17.21 -46.45
C SER A 78 -37.23 -16.54 -47.31
N ASP A 79 -37.39 -15.22 -47.21
CA ASP A 79 -38.30 -14.45 -48.07
C ASP A 79 -37.90 -14.49 -49.54
N ARG A 80 -36.60 -14.46 -49.86
CA ARG A 80 -36.10 -14.60 -51.25
C ARG A 80 -36.32 -16.00 -51.79
N LEU A 81 -36.09 -17.03 -50.97
CA LEU A 81 -36.34 -18.42 -51.34
C LEU A 81 -37.83 -18.65 -51.65
N ASN A 82 -38.73 -18.10 -50.83
CA ASN A 82 -40.18 -18.14 -51.07
C ASN A 82 -40.62 -17.39 -52.35
N LYS A 83 -39.85 -16.39 -52.79
CA LYS A 83 -40.06 -15.66 -54.06
C LYS A 83 -39.49 -16.38 -55.29
N GLY A 84 -38.92 -17.58 -55.12
CA GLY A 84 -38.48 -18.45 -56.22
C GLY A 84 -36.98 -18.40 -56.53
N ASP A 85 -36.17 -17.69 -55.73
CA ASP A 85 -34.72 -17.69 -55.88
C ASP A 85 -34.11 -19.00 -55.36
N LYS A 86 -33.78 -19.92 -56.26
CA LYS A 86 -33.16 -21.21 -55.91
C LYS A 86 -31.75 -21.08 -55.33
N SER A 87 -31.06 -19.95 -55.55
CA SER A 87 -29.73 -19.72 -54.99
C SER A 87 -29.76 -19.44 -53.48
N ALA A 88 -30.89 -18.91 -52.98
CA ALA A 88 -31.12 -18.63 -51.57
C ALA A 88 -31.14 -19.89 -50.67
N GLY A 89 -31.38 -21.07 -51.24
CA GLY A 89 -31.42 -22.33 -50.49
C GLY A 89 -30.06 -22.69 -49.86
N LYS A 90 -28.97 -22.59 -50.63
CA LYS A 90 -27.62 -22.86 -50.12
C LYS A 90 -27.20 -21.83 -49.08
N GLU A 91 -27.50 -20.56 -49.33
CA GLU A 91 -27.19 -19.47 -48.39
C GLU A 91 -27.92 -19.65 -47.05
N LEU A 92 -29.17 -20.12 -47.09
CA LEU A 92 -29.96 -20.42 -45.90
C LEU A 92 -29.34 -21.56 -45.07
N ASP A 93 -28.89 -22.63 -45.72
CA ASP A 93 -28.27 -23.77 -45.06
C ASP A 93 -26.91 -23.39 -44.43
N ASP A 94 -26.11 -22.58 -45.14
CA ASP A 94 -24.85 -22.04 -44.60
C ASP A 94 -25.08 -21.18 -43.35
N ARG A 95 -26.10 -20.30 -43.37
CA ARG A 95 -26.45 -19.48 -42.19
C ARG A 95 -26.94 -20.30 -41.02
N LYS A 96 -27.77 -21.32 -41.26
CA LYS A 96 -28.21 -22.25 -40.21
C LYS A 96 -27.04 -23.00 -39.59
N ARG A 97 -26.07 -23.44 -40.41
CA ARG A 97 -24.84 -24.06 -39.91
C ARG A 97 -24.05 -23.10 -39.02
N LEU A 98 -23.81 -21.87 -39.46
CA LEU A 98 -23.09 -20.86 -38.67
C LEU A 98 -23.81 -20.53 -37.35
N ILE A 99 -25.14 -20.50 -37.33
CA ILE A 99 -25.92 -20.35 -36.10
C ILE A 99 -25.72 -21.54 -35.16
N GLY A 100 -25.66 -22.76 -35.69
CA GLY A 100 -25.32 -23.96 -34.95
C GLY A 100 -23.93 -23.87 -34.30
N ASP A 101 -22.93 -23.45 -35.08
CA ASP A 101 -21.56 -23.25 -34.59
C ASP A 101 -21.53 -22.17 -33.48
N CYS A 102 -22.29 -21.07 -33.64
CA CYS A 102 -22.42 -20.04 -32.61
C CYS A 102 -23.04 -20.59 -31.32
N ASN A 103 -24.04 -21.47 -31.40
CA ASN A 103 -24.65 -22.08 -30.21
C ASN A 103 -23.66 -22.96 -29.46
N ALA A 104 -22.93 -23.82 -30.18
CA ALA A 104 -21.94 -24.70 -29.59
C ALA A 104 -20.82 -23.91 -28.90
N GLN A 105 -20.33 -22.83 -29.54
CA GLN A 105 -19.32 -21.96 -28.93
C GLN A 105 -19.83 -21.19 -27.71
N ILE A 106 -21.10 -20.75 -27.71
CA ILE A 106 -21.70 -20.12 -26.53
C ILE A 106 -21.78 -21.11 -25.37
N GLU A 107 -22.23 -22.34 -25.62
CA GLU A 107 -22.34 -23.40 -24.62
C GLU A 107 -20.98 -23.73 -23.99
N GLU A 108 -19.95 -23.91 -24.82
CA GLU A 108 -18.58 -24.18 -24.34
C GLU A 108 -18.03 -23.04 -23.45
N LEU A 109 -18.26 -21.78 -23.85
CA LEU A 109 -17.82 -20.61 -23.05
C LEU A 109 -18.64 -20.43 -21.78
N GLU A 110 -19.94 -20.73 -21.82
CA GLU A 110 -20.81 -20.67 -20.64
C GLU A 110 -20.42 -21.75 -19.63
N ASP A 111 -20.06 -22.96 -20.07
CA ASP A 111 -19.52 -24.02 -19.22
C ASP A 111 -18.21 -23.60 -18.54
N GLN A 112 -17.27 -23.00 -19.29
CA GLN A 112 -16.03 -22.45 -18.74
C GLN A 112 -16.29 -21.36 -17.69
N LEU A 113 -17.38 -20.61 -17.81
CA LEU A 113 -17.76 -19.54 -16.87
C LEU A 113 -18.40 -20.05 -15.57
N ILE A 114 -18.83 -21.31 -15.46
CA ILE A 114 -19.54 -21.81 -14.26
C ILE A 114 -18.63 -21.84 -13.03
N GLY A 115 -17.38 -22.32 -13.18
CA GLY A 115 -16.44 -22.49 -12.07
C GLY A 115 -15.70 -21.22 -11.66
N LEU A 116 -15.41 -20.36 -12.63
CA LEU A 116 -14.60 -19.15 -12.48
C LEU A 116 -15.03 -18.23 -11.31
N PRO A 117 -16.32 -17.89 -11.11
CA PRO A 117 -16.74 -17.04 -10.00
C PRO A 117 -16.35 -17.59 -8.63
N ARG A 118 -16.43 -18.91 -8.44
CA ARG A 118 -16.09 -19.56 -7.18
C ARG A 118 -14.58 -19.55 -6.95
N GLU A 119 -13.80 -19.84 -7.97
CA GLU A 119 -12.33 -19.82 -7.91
C GLU A 119 -11.81 -18.41 -7.63
N ILE A 120 -12.34 -17.40 -8.34
CA ILE A 120 -12.04 -15.98 -8.10
C ILE A 120 -12.38 -15.61 -6.66
N TYR A 121 -13.55 -16.02 -6.15
CA TYR A 121 -13.92 -15.72 -4.75
C TYR A 121 -12.95 -16.35 -3.76
N GLN A 122 -12.60 -17.62 -3.93
CA GLN A 122 -11.67 -18.33 -3.05
C GLN A 122 -10.27 -17.71 -3.08
N LEU A 123 -9.78 -17.36 -4.26
CA LEU A 123 -8.46 -16.77 -4.41
C LEU A 123 -8.42 -15.32 -3.90
N ASN A 124 -9.46 -14.52 -4.18
CA ASN A 124 -9.61 -13.18 -3.62
C ASN A 124 -9.62 -13.21 -2.08
N TYR A 125 -10.29 -14.21 -1.50
CA TYR A 125 -10.30 -14.42 -0.07
C TYR A 125 -8.90 -14.74 0.48
N LYS A 126 -8.14 -15.62 -0.19
CA LYS A 126 -6.74 -15.90 0.19
C LYS A 126 -5.86 -14.66 0.13
N VAL A 127 -5.97 -13.88 -0.95
CA VAL A 127 -5.24 -12.61 -1.10
C VAL A 127 -5.60 -11.65 0.04
N MET A 128 -6.88 -11.54 0.40
CA MET A 128 -7.33 -10.69 1.50
C MET A 128 -6.73 -11.11 2.85
N VAL A 129 -6.79 -12.40 3.18
CA VAL A 129 -6.22 -12.93 4.43
C VAL A 129 -4.71 -12.69 4.51
N ALA A 130 -3.98 -13.03 3.45
CA ALA A 130 -2.54 -12.82 3.40
C ALA A 130 -2.17 -11.32 3.47
N SER A 131 -2.97 -10.45 2.83
CA SER A 131 -2.81 -8.99 2.95
C SER A 131 -2.97 -8.52 4.40
N MET A 132 -3.97 -9.04 5.12
CA MET A 132 -4.21 -8.68 6.53
C MET A 132 -3.03 -9.08 7.42
N SER A 133 -2.44 -10.26 7.21
CA SER A 133 -1.27 -10.72 7.95
C SER A 133 -0.08 -9.78 7.79
N VAL A 134 0.25 -9.44 6.54
CA VAL A 134 1.35 -8.51 6.22
C VAL A 134 1.11 -7.14 6.85
N CYS A 135 -0.10 -6.59 6.72
CA CYS A 135 -0.44 -5.29 7.31
C CYS A 135 -0.36 -5.31 8.84
N TYR A 136 -0.78 -6.40 9.48
CA TYR A 136 -0.74 -6.53 10.93
C TYR A 136 0.70 -6.59 11.45
N GLU A 137 1.56 -7.39 10.82
CA GLU A 137 2.98 -7.47 11.18
C GLU A 137 3.69 -6.13 10.99
N ARG A 138 3.43 -5.44 9.87
CA ARG A 138 4.00 -4.12 9.60
C ARG A 138 3.56 -3.08 10.64
N LEU A 139 2.27 -3.08 11.00
CA LEU A 139 1.74 -2.15 12.00
C LEU A 139 2.36 -2.41 13.37
N HIS A 140 2.53 -3.67 13.76
CA HIS A 140 3.14 -4.01 15.04
C HIS A 140 4.61 -3.61 15.09
N ARG A 141 5.40 -3.98 14.08
CA ARG A 141 6.82 -3.61 13.98
C ARG A 141 7.01 -2.09 14.03
N ASN A 142 6.24 -1.35 13.24
CA ASN A 142 6.31 0.11 13.22
C ASN A 142 5.93 0.72 14.58
N THR A 143 4.94 0.13 15.28
CA THR A 143 4.56 0.59 16.63
C THR A 143 5.70 0.36 17.63
N ASP A 144 6.37 -0.77 17.55
CA ASP A 144 7.50 -1.09 18.42
C ASP A 144 8.68 -0.14 18.16
N GLU A 145 9.02 0.10 16.90
CA GLU A 145 10.05 1.08 16.50
C GLU A 145 9.72 2.50 16.98
N ILE A 146 8.46 2.94 16.86
CA ILE A 146 8.01 4.23 17.38
C ILE A 146 8.23 4.32 18.89
N ASN A 147 7.88 3.27 19.63
CA ASN A 147 8.02 3.24 21.09
C ASN A 147 9.50 3.26 21.51
N GLU A 148 10.37 2.53 20.82
CA GLU A 148 11.82 2.55 21.06
C GLU A 148 12.41 3.95 20.82
N ILE A 149 12.02 4.60 19.73
CA ILE A 149 12.44 5.97 19.42
C ILE A 149 11.95 6.95 20.48
N ASP A 150 10.69 6.84 20.92
CA ASP A 150 10.13 7.74 21.93
C ASP A 150 10.83 7.58 23.28
N GLU A 151 11.11 6.34 23.71
CA GLU A 151 11.88 6.07 24.93
C GLU A 151 13.30 6.64 24.83
N TRP A 152 13.98 6.39 23.71
CA TRP A 152 15.31 6.93 23.46
C TRP A 152 15.32 8.46 23.47
N LEU A 153 14.33 9.10 22.86
CA LEU A 153 14.20 10.55 22.80
C LEU A 153 13.93 11.14 24.20
N SER A 154 13.08 10.49 24.99
CA SER A 154 12.78 10.87 26.37
C SER A 154 14.05 10.83 27.24
N ASN A 155 14.83 9.76 27.14
CA ASN A 155 16.07 9.60 27.88
C ASN A 155 17.13 10.60 27.42
N THR A 156 17.28 10.80 26.11
CA THR A 156 18.20 11.79 25.55
C THR A 156 17.86 13.21 26.00
N ARG A 157 16.57 13.58 26.04
CA ARG A 157 16.14 14.90 26.58
C ARG A 157 16.48 15.07 28.05
N LYS A 158 16.37 14.02 28.87
CA LYS A 158 16.78 14.07 30.29
C LYS A 158 18.28 14.29 30.43
N GLU A 159 19.07 13.54 29.67
CA GLU A 159 20.53 13.69 29.68
C GLU A 159 20.96 15.07 29.18
N LEU A 160 20.34 15.57 28.10
CA LEU A 160 20.59 16.91 27.61
C LEU A 160 20.32 17.97 28.69
N LYS A 161 19.19 17.88 29.40
CA LYS A 161 18.89 18.79 30.53
C LYS A 161 19.97 18.75 31.61
N LYS A 162 20.47 17.56 31.97
CA LYS A 162 21.56 17.43 32.95
C LYS A 162 22.85 18.09 32.46
N GLN A 163 23.21 17.90 31.19
CA GLN A 163 24.42 18.51 30.61
C GLN A 163 24.30 20.03 30.53
N VAL A 164 23.11 20.56 30.21
CA VAL A 164 22.85 22.00 30.24
C VAL A 164 23.05 22.58 31.64
N ILE A 165 22.53 21.91 32.68
CA ILE A 165 22.73 22.35 34.07
C ILE A 165 24.22 22.34 34.45
N ARG A 166 24.95 21.26 34.15
CA ARG A 166 26.39 21.17 34.42
C ARG A 166 27.21 22.24 33.70
N LEU A 167 26.84 22.55 32.46
CA LEU A 167 27.45 23.63 31.70
C LEU A 167 27.25 24.97 32.42
N GLN A 168 26.02 25.26 32.85
CA GLN A 168 25.69 26.49 33.57
C GLN A 168 26.38 26.58 34.93
N GLU A 169 26.47 25.48 35.68
CA GLU A 169 27.19 25.40 36.95
C GLU A 169 28.68 25.72 36.76
N GLY A 170 29.33 25.14 35.74
CA GLY A 170 30.73 25.42 35.43
C GLY A 170 30.98 26.85 34.95
N GLU A 171 30.07 27.41 34.13
CA GLU A 171 30.13 28.83 33.73
C GLU A 171 30.03 29.76 34.96
N MET A 172 29.14 29.44 35.91
CA MET A 172 28.97 30.20 37.15
C MET A 172 30.15 30.04 38.11
N GLU A 173 30.73 28.84 38.20
CA GLU A 173 31.93 28.58 39.00
C GLU A 173 33.11 29.40 38.50
N ASN A 174 33.35 29.41 37.18
CA ASN A 174 34.41 30.23 36.58
C ASN A 174 34.20 31.73 36.85
N PHE A 175 32.96 32.21 36.66
CA PHE A 175 32.63 33.60 36.96
C PHE A 175 32.90 33.96 38.43
N ASN A 176 32.46 33.12 39.36
CA ASN A 176 32.67 33.33 40.80
C ASN A 176 34.15 33.29 41.16
N LEU A 177 34.90 32.32 40.63
CA LEU A 177 36.33 32.20 40.85
C LEU A 177 37.06 33.49 40.46
N TYR A 178 36.75 34.02 39.27
CA TYR A 178 37.34 35.28 38.79
C TYR A 178 36.95 36.47 39.65
N SER A 179 35.68 36.58 40.05
CA SER A 179 35.24 37.63 40.98
C SER A 179 36.01 37.56 42.30
N TYR A 180 36.17 36.36 42.87
CA TYR A 180 36.89 36.19 44.13
C TYR A 180 38.38 36.50 43.99
N MET A 181 39.02 36.10 42.89
CA MET A 181 40.41 36.45 42.64
C MET A 181 40.58 37.97 42.53
N HIS A 182 39.67 38.66 41.83
CA HIS A 182 39.67 40.12 41.73
C HIS A 182 39.51 40.79 43.11
N ASP A 183 38.56 40.32 43.92
CA ASP A 183 38.29 40.88 45.26
C ASP A 183 39.45 40.66 46.25
N ILE A 184 40.16 39.53 46.16
CA ILE A 184 41.25 39.16 47.08
C ILE A 184 42.59 39.76 46.65
N PHE A 185 42.96 39.60 45.38
CA PHE A 185 44.30 39.96 44.89
C PHE A 185 44.37 41.37 44.30
N GLY A 186 43.21 41.98 44.02
CA GLY A 186 43.12 43.31 43.44
C GLY A 186 43.35 43.32 41.91
N PRO A 187 42.98 44.43 41.25
CA PRO A 187 42.94 44.53 39.78
C PRO A 187 44.32 44.35 39.12
N GLU A 188 45.38 44.85 39.76
CA GLU A 188 46.75 44.82 39.20
C GLU A 188 47.32 43.40 39.05
N VAL A 189 46.87 42.45 39.87
CA VAL A 189 47.31 41.04 39.82
C VAL A 189 46.46 40.24 38.82
N ILE A 190 45.19 40.58 38.65
CA ILE A 190 44.29 39.96 37.67
C ILE A 190 44.69 40.31 36.23
N ASP A 191 45.14 41.54 35.99
CA ASP A 191 45.63 41.97 34.67
C ASP A 191 46.74 41.05 34.12
N ILE A 192 47.52 40.39 35.00
CA ILE A 192 48.54 39.43 34.61
C ILE A 192 47.92 38.09 34.18
N PHE A 193 46.87 37.62 34.88
CA PHE A 193 46.14 36.40 34.51
C PHE A 193 45.36 36.57 33.21
N ASP A 194 44.83 37.77 32.96
CA ASP A 194 44.07 38.10 31.75
C ASP A 194 44.95 38.12 30.48
N MET A 195 46.28 38.10 30.61
CA MET A 195 47.20 37.93 29.47
C MET A 195 47.18 36.51 28.87
N GLU A 196 46.84 35.49 29.67
CA GLU A 196 46.79 34.08 29.23
C GLU A 196 45.36 33.52 29.16
N TYR A 197 44.41 34.10 29.87
CA TYR A 197 43.01 33.66 29.88
C TYR A 197 42.07 34.84 29.57
N ASP A 198 41.31 34.74 28.47
CA ASP A 198 40.35 35.76 28.05
C ASP A 198 39.02 35.65 28.83
N PRO A 199 38.72 36.59 29.75
CA PRO A 199 37.53 36.53 30.59
C PRO A 199 36.24 36.78 29.79
N GLU A 200 36.27 37.66 28.78
CA GLU A 200 35.08 38.02 27.99
C GLU A 200 34.64 36.89 27.06
N ARG A 201 35.58 36.04 26.65
CA ARG A 201 35.30 34.84 25.86
C ARG A 201 34.91 33.65 26.71
N ASN A 202 35.49 33.51 27.91
CA ASN A 202 35.38 32.29 28.73
C ASN A 202 34.44 32.43 29.96
N HIS A 203 33.97 33.64 30.32
CA HIS A 203 32.96 33.88 31.39
C HIS A 203 31.58 34.27 30.87
N ARG A 204 31.29 34.03 29.60
CA ARG A 204 29.95 34.28 29.06
C ARG A 204 28.94 33.35 29.73
N ILE A 205 28.25 33.84 30.76
CA ILE A 205 27.08 33.19 31.32
C ILE A 205 26.00 33.19 30.23
N ARG A 206 25.69 32.02 29.69
CA ARG A 206 24.63 31.90 28.67
C ARG A 206 23.27 32.05 29.35
N THR A 207 22.61 33.19 29.12
CA THR A 207 21.22 33.38 29.56
C THR A 207 20.27 32.54 28.70
N PRO A 208 19.21 31.95 29.29
CA PRO A 208 18.23 31.16 28.55
C PRO A 208 17.51 32.06 27.54
N GLY A 209 17.88 31.92 26.26
CA GLY A 209 17.40 32.74 25.14
C GLY A 209 18.46 33.20 24.14
N SER A 210 19.75 33.11 24.49
CA SER A 210 20.87 33.49 23.60
C SER A 210 21.27 32.40 22.58
N GLY A 211 20.67 31.22 22.67
CA GLY A 211 20.83 30.12 21.73
C GLY A 211 19.54 29.82 20.97
N SER A 212 19.01 30.79 20.23
CA SER A 212 18.05 30.49 19.17
C SER A 212 18.80 29.72 18.07
N ILE A 213 18.70 28.39 18.13
CA ILE A 213 18.92 27.55 16.96
C ILE A 213 17.85 28.00 15.96
N GLN A 214 18.26 28.79 14.97
CA GLN A 214 17.48 28.97 13.75
C GLN A 214 17.49 27.64 13.02
N THR A 215 16.34 26.97 13.04
CA THR A 215 15.91 25.98 12.05
C THR A 215 14.55 26.42 11.54
#